data_AF-A0A8H7WSU0-F1
#
_entry.id   AF-A0A8H7WSU0-F1
#
_cell.length_a   1.000
_cell.length_b   1.000
_cell.length_c   1.000
_cell.angle_alpha   90.00
_cell.angle_beta   90.00
_cell.angle_gamma   90.00
#
_symmetry.space_group_name_H-M   'P 1'
#
loop_
_entity.id
_entity.type
_entity.pdbx_description
1 polymer ?
#
loop_
_entity_poly.entity_id
_entity_poly.type
_entity_poly.pdbx_seq_one_letter_code
_entity_poly.pdbx_strand_id
1 'polypeptide(L)'
;MLTNSLALALLPLTLTLANPVPAPADTITIANAGISAADTVPNSYIIVYKSTADDGQIKKYHGEILAKLGKKPVSEFNINGFKGANVVTDAAGLAKVGKNDLIDYIEKDAYVSVSPSTNNTKIFSGPSAQSLVQQPSATWGLGRISHKLRGYFNYIFDTTACQNTRTYILDTGILVGHSEFQGRAVWGANFIAGSPNTDEHGHGTHCAGTVAGASVGVCKKGTVVAVKVLSKTGSGTYAGIIAGMQWALNDAYARGMQKRSVFSMSLGGSYSASVNSAVASVVGYGIPVVVAAGNSNLNAAGFSPASAPSAITVGASDFYDTRASFSNWGPGLDVFAPGVTILSSWFTCNTCYYYLDGTSQATPHVAGLAAYLIAKEGLSTPTAIVNRIISLSTKNQVVNALTSPNRIAYNGNGF
;
A
#
# COMPACT_ATOMS: atom_id res chain seq x y z
N MET A 1 -11.66 -77.28 41.42
CA MET A 1 -10.70 -76.49 40.64
C MET A 1 -11.35 -75.16 40.30
N LEU A 2 -10.82 -74.08 40.88
CA LEU A 2 -11.29 -72.71 40.72
C LEU A 2 -10.98 -72.20 39.32
N THR A 3 -11.95 -71.57 38.65
CA THR A 3 -11.67 -70.49 37.70
C THR A 3 -12.70 -69.38 37.92
N ASN A 4 -12.19 -68.22 38.36
CA ASN A 4 -12.91 -66.96 38.54
C ASN A 4 -13.05 -66.28 37.18
N SER A 5 -14.25 -65.84 36.82
CA SER A 5 -14.47 -64.83 35.78
C SER A 5 -15.33 -63.71 36.36
N LEU A 6 -14.70 -62.55 36.61
CA LEU A 6 -15.38 -61.29 36.90
C LEU A 6 -16.08 -60.78 35.63
N ALA A 7 -17.39 -60.60 35.68
CA ALA A 7 -18.14 -59.83 34.69
C ALA A 7 -18.22 -58.36 35.13
N LEU A 8 -17.60 -57.48 34.35
CA LEU A 8 -17.62 -56.03 34.54
C LEU A 8 -18.93 -55.48 33.93
N ALA A 9 -19.83 -54.94 34.76
CA ALA A 9 -21.06 -54.30 34.30
C ALA A 9 -20.75 -52.87 33.80
N LEU A 10 -20.85 -52.64 32.49
CA LEU A 10 -20.86 -51.29 31.91
C LEU A 10 -22.27 -50.68 32.06
N LEU A 11 -22.39 -49.62 32.86
CA LEU A 11 -23.52 -48.71 32.84
C LEU A 11 -23.42 -47.79 31.61
N PRO A 12 -24.49 -47.60 30.82
CA PRO A 12 -24.47 -46.69 29.69
C PRO A 12 -24.40 -45.24 30.18
N LEU A 13 -23.29 -44.57 29.86
CA LEU A 13 -23.13 -43.13 30.04
C LEU A 13 -23.94 -42.42 28.94
N THR A 14 -25.12 -41.93 29.27
CA THR A 14 -25.90 -41.08 28.36
C THR A 14 -25.23 -39.72 28.26
N LEU A 15 -24.42 -39.53 27.20
CA LEU A 15 -23.90 -38.23 26.82
C LEU A 15 -25.07 -37.36 26.36
N THR A 16 -25.57 -36.49 27.24
CA THR A 16 -26.47 -35.41 26.81
C THR A 16 -25.63 -34.42 26.02
N LEU A 17 -25.78 -34.44 24.69
CA LEU A 17 -25.30 -33.36 23.84
C LEU A 17 -26.05 -32.10 24.26
N ALA A 18 -25.38 -31.25 25.05
CA ALA A 18 -25.86 -29.89 25.27
C ALA A 18 -25.98 -29.24 23.90
N ASN A 19 -27.20 -28.86 23.52
CA ASN A 19 -27.43 -28.05 22.34
C ASN A 19 -26.51 -26.82 22.43
N PRO A 20 -25.82 -26.42 21.33
CA PRO A 20 -25.04 -25.20 21.34
C PRO A 20 -25.96 -24.06 21.74
N VAL A 21 -25.63 -23.39 22.85
CA VAL A 21 -26.29 -22.16 23.27
C VAL A 21 -26.12 -21.17 22.11
N PRO A 22 -27.19 -20.68 21.48
CA PRO A 22 -27.06 -19.65 20.46
C PRO A 22 -26.35 -18.46 21.09
N ALA A 23 -25.26 -17.98 20.46
CA ALA A 23 -24.67 -16.72 20.86
C ALA A 23 -25.78 -15.65 20.85
N PRO A 24 -25.90 -14.80 21.90
CA PRO A 24 -26.93 -13.77 21.92
C PRO A 24 -26.80 -12.90 20.67
N ALA A 25 -27.91 -12.72 19.95
CA ALA A 25 -28.00 -12.05 18.65
C ALA A 25 -27.75 -10.52 18.68
N ASP A 26 -26.99 -10.04 19.66
CA ASP A 26 -26.93 -8.63 20.05
C ASP A 26 -25.51 -8.07 20.23
N THR A 27 -24.46 -8.87 20.00
CA THR A 27 -23.08 -8.41 20.03
C THR A 27 -22.64 -7.87 18.67
N ILE A 28 -22.20 -6.61 18.65
CA ILE A 28 -21.58 -5.99 17.48
C ILE A 28 -20.33 -6.82 17.12
N THR A 29 -20.32 -7.47 15.96
CA THR A 29 -19.12 -8.14 15.45
C THR A 29 -18.16 -7.08 14.94
N ILE A 30 -16.98 -6.99 15.55
CA ILE A 30 -15.93 -6.06 15.16
C ILE A 30 -14.86 -6.83 14.41
N ALA A 31 -14.66 -6.52 13.14
CA ALA A 31 -13.56 -7.06 12.35
C ALA A 31 -12.22 -6.67 13.00
N ASN A 32 -11.20 -7.51 12.82
CA ASN A 32 -9.87 -7.30 13.39
C ASN A 32 -9.82 -7.26 14.93
N ALA A 33 -10.81 -7.84 15.63
CA ALA A 33 -10.82 -7.90 17.09
C ALA A 33 -9.63 -8.66 17.70
N GLY A 34 -9.04 -9.62 16.96
CA GLY A 34 -7.92 -10.47 17.39
C GLY A 34 -6.52 -9.94 17.05
N ILE A 35 -6.40 -8.73 16.51
CA ILE A 35 -5.10 -8.07 16.32
C ILE A 35 -4.52 -7.71 17.70
N SER A 36 -3.20 -7.86 17.85
CA SER A 36 -2.48 -7.46 19.06
C SER A 36 -2.81 -6.02 19.44
N ALA A 37 -2.98 -5.75 20.74
CA ALA A 37 -3.23 -4.39 21.22
C ALA A 37 -2.14 -3.40 20.80
N ALA A 38 -0.89 -3.86 20.63
CA ALA A 38 0.23 -3.04 20.17
C ALA A 38 0.08 -2.57 18.71
N ASP A 39 -0.64 -3.32 17.89
CA ASP A 39 -0.86 -3.03 16.47
C ASP A 39 -2.18 -2.32 16.23
N THR A 40 -3.08 -2.23 17.23
CA THR A 40 -4.35 -1.50 17.14
C THR A 40 -4.23 -0.07 17.65
N VAL A 41 -5.00 0.85 17.04
CA VAL A 41 -5.12 2.22 17.55
C VAL A 41 -6.15 2.21 18.69
N PRO A 42 -5.77 2.60 19.92
CA PRO A 42 -6.68 2.55 21.06
C PRO A 42 -7.96 3.36 20.80
N ASN A 43 -9.11 2.76 21.09
CA ASN A 43 -10.43 3.41 21.00
C ASN A 43 -10.75 3.99 19.60
N SER A 44 -10.11 3.53 18.53
CA SER A 44 -10.38 4.00 17.16
C SER A 44 -11.03 2.90 16.33
N TYR A 45 -12.11 3.26 15.64
CA TYR A 45 -12.93 2.32 14.86
C TYR A 45 -13.26 2.92 13.50
N ILE A 46 -13.30 2.07 12.48
CA ILE A 46 -13.79 2.39 11.14
C ILE A 46 -15.17 1.78 11.00
N ILE A 47 -16.20 2.62 10.95
CA ILE A 47 -17.56 2.22 10.63
C ILE A 47 -17.70 2.21 9.11
N VAL A 48 -18.00 1.06 8.52
CA VAL A 48 -18.26 0.93 7.09
C VAL A 48 -19.76 0.84 6.86
N TYR A 49 -20.27 1.63 5.93
CA TYR A 49 -21.69 1.69 5.61
C TYR A 49 -22.05 0.73 4.47
N LYS A 50 -23.28 0.23 4.51
CA LYS A 50 -23.86 -0.57 3.42
C LYS A 50 -23.86 0.24 2.14
N SER A 51 -23.66 -0.43 1.00
CA SER A 51 -23.70 0.21 -0.32
C SER A 51 -25.05 0.87 -0.66
N THR A 52 -26.13 0.43 0.01
CA THR A 52 -27.48 1.00 -0.12
C THR A 52 -27.70 2.27 0.70
N ALA A 53 -26.80 2.61 1.63
CA ALA A 53 -26.92 3.81 2.46
C ALA A 53 -26.65 5.08 1.62
N ASP A 54 -27.63 5.98 1.58
CA ASP A 54 -27.50 7.26 0.89
C ASP A 54 -26.79 8.33 1.73
N ASP A 55 -26.30 9.38 1.06
CA ASP A 55 -25.51 10.43 1.72
C ASP A 55 -26.31 11.23 2.74
N GLY A 56 -27.64 11.36 2.55
CA GLY A 56 -28.53 12.02 3.48
C GLY A 56 -28.73 11.22 4.77
N GLN A 57 -28.93 9.91 4.65
CA GLN A 57 -28.99 8.97 5.77
C GLN A 57 -27.69 8.97 6.58
N ILE A 58 -26.54 8.87 5.89
CA ILE A 58 -25.23 8.88 6.54
C ILE A 58 -25.00 10.20 7.27
N LYS A 59 -25.30 11.34 6.64
CA LYS A 59 -25.18 12.65 7.28
C LYS A 59 -26.07 12.79 8.52
N LYS A 60 -27.30 12.26 8.48
CA LYS A 60 -28.19 12.22 9.65
C LYS A 60 -27.56 11.38 10.77
N TYR A 61 -27.04 10.21 10.44
CA TYR A 61 -26.39 9.33 11.41
C TYR A 61 -25.10 9.94 11.99
N HIS A 62 -24.32 10.70 11.24
CA HIS A 62 -23.20 11.48 11.79
C HIS A 62 -23.67 12.53 12.82
N GLY A 63 -24.85 13.11 12.61
CA GLY A 63 -25.51 13.97 13.61
C GLY A 63 -25.88 13.20 14.88
N GLU A 64 -26.32 11.96 14.77
CA GLU A 64 -26.58 11.08 15.92
C GLU A 64 -25.30 10.69 16.67
N ILE A 65 -24.20 10.42 15.95
CA ILE A 65 -22.88 10.19 16.54
C ILE A 65 -22.47 11.41 17.38
N LEU A 66 -22.60 12.62 16.82
CA LEU A 66 -22.33 13.87 17.54
C LEU A 66 -23.19 14.01 18.79
N ALA A 67 -24.50 13.76 18.69
CA ALA A 67 -25.41 13.86 19.84
C ALA A 67 -25.10 12.85 20.95
N LYS A 68 -24.72 11.62 20.59
CA LYS A 68 -24.47 10.53 21.55
C LYS A 68 -23.07 10.54 22.16
N LEU A 69 -22.08 11.02 21.42
CA LEU A 69 -20.66 11.00 21.83
C LEU A 69 -20.09 12.38 22.15
N GLY A 70 -20.80 13.46 21.83
CA GLY A 70 -20.32 14.85 21.98
C GLY A 70 -19.25 15.25 20.96
N LYS A 71 -19.00 14.42 19.94
CA LYS A 71 -17.99 14.65 18.89
C LYS A 71 -18.41 14.02 17.57
N LYS A 72 -18.02 14.68 16.47
CA LYS A 72 -18.21 14.17 15.11
C LYS A 72 -17.22 13.04 14.82
N PRO A 73 -17.45 12.24 13.76
CA PRO A 73 -16.40 11.40 13.20
C PRO A 73 -15.12 12.21 12.93
N VAL A 74 -13.97 11.58 13.17
CA VAL A 74 -12.64 12.19 12.95
C VAL A 74 -12.36 12.30 11.45
N SER A 75 -12.85 11.35 10.66
CA SER A 75 -12.77 11.37 9.20
C SER A 75 -14.00 10.72 8.60
N GLU A 76 -14.42 11.22 7.44
CA GLU A 76 -15.55 10.69 6.67
C GLU A 76 -15.03 10.20 5.32
N PHE A 77 -15.48 9.01 4.93
CA PHE A 77 -15.05 8.33 3.72
C PHE A 77 -16.23 8.22 2.75
N ASN A 78 -16.02 8.67 1.53
CA ASN A 78 -16.86 8.54 0.36
C ASN A 78 -15.98 8.38 -0.88
N ILE A 79 -15.38 7.19 -1.00
CA ILE A 79 -14.56 6.77 -2.14
C ILE A 79 -15.48 5.88 -2.97
N ASN A 80 -16.29 6.52 -3.81
CA ASN A 80 -17.39 5.95 -4.57
C ASN A 80 -17.57 4.42 -4.52
N GLY A 81 -18.66 3.98 -3.89
CA GLY A 81 -18.94 2.58 -3.61
C GLY A 81 -18.42 2.12 -2.25
N PHE A 82 -17.42 2.81 -1.69
CA PHE A 82 -16.99 2.67 -0.31
C PHE A 82 -17.34 3.92 0.48
N LYS A 83 -18.22 3.77 1.46
CA LYS A 83 -18.61 4.82 2.40
C LYS A 83 -18.34 4.37 3.82
N GLY A 84 -17.84 5.28 4.65
CA GLY A 84 -17.54 4.97 6.04
C GLY A 84 -17.15 6.20 6.84
N ALA A 85 -16.80 5.98 8.10
CA ALA A 85 -16.32 7.02 8.98
C ALA A 85 -15.37 6.46 10.04
N ASN A 86 -14.36 7.24 10.42
CA ASN A 86 -13.52 6.93 11.57
C ASN A 86 -14.08 7.61 12.82
N VAL A 87 -14.30 6.82 13.88
CA VAL A 87 -14.82 7.29 15.16
C VAL A 87 -13.86 6.87 16.27
N VAL A 88 -13.46 7.83 17.10
CA VAL A 88 -12.66 7.57 18.29
C VAL A 88 -13.56 7.58 19.52
N THR A 89 -13.77 6.44 20.16
CA THR A 89 -14.61 6.27 21.34
C THR A 89 -14.24 5.02 22.13
N ASP A 90 -14.54 4.97 23.43
CA ASP A 90 -14.42 3.74 24.21
C ASP A 90 -15.52 2.72 23.85
N ALA A 91 -15.46 1.53 24.47
CA ALA A 91 -16.42 0.46 24.23
C ALA A 91 -17.87 0.87 24.55
N ALA A 92 -18.07 1.70 25.59
CA ALA A 92 -19.40 2.17 25.98
C ALA A 92 -20.00 3.13 24.94
N GLY A 93 -19.20 4.05 24.41
CA GLY A 93 -19.62 4.92 23.32
C GLY A 93 -19.81 4.15 22.02
N LEU A 94 -18.97 3.15 21.73
CA LEU A 94 -19.17 2.28 20.56
C LEU A 94 -20.51 1.54 20.66
N ALA A 95 -20.91 1.07 21.84
CA ALA A 95 -22.22 0.43 22.03
C ALA A 95 -23.41 1.37 21.74
N LYS A 96 -23.24 2.70 21.91
CA LYS A 96 -24.29 3.70 21.63
C LYS A 96 -24.47 3.98 20.13
N VAL A 97 -23.39 3.90 19.36
CA VAL A 97 -23.39 4.26 17.94
C VAL A 97 -23.35 3.04 17.03
N GLY A 98 -22.69 1.96 17.41
CA GLY A 98 -22.42 0.81 16.55
C GLY A 98 -23.60 -0.10 16.24
N LYS A 99 -24.80 0.18 16.77
CA LYS A 99 -26.07 -0.46 16.38
C LYS A 99 -26.89 0.50 15.53
N ASN A 100 -26.73 0.44 14.21
CA ASN A 100 -27.50 1.23 13.25
C ASN A 100 -27.62 0.47 11.92
N ASP A 101 -28.80 0.50 11.29
CA ASP A 101 -29.12 -0.27 10.08
C ASP A 101 -28.30 0.12 8.84
N LEU A 102 -27.68 1.30 8.85
CA LEU A 102 -26.79 1.75 7.78
C LEU A 102 -25.41 1.08 7.83
N ILE A 103 -25.01 0.53 8.99
CA ILE A 103 -23.69 -0.07 9.18
C ILE A 103 -23.67 -1.45 8.54
N ASP A 104 -22.64 -1.70 7.72
CA ASP A 104 -22.34 -3.02 7.19
C ASP A 104 -21.46 -3.80 8.19
N TYR A 105 -20.33 -3.21 8.57
CA TYR A 105 -19.47 -3.73 9.62
C TYR A 105 -18.67 -2.61 10.29
N ILE A 106 -18.09 -2.94 11.43
CA ILE A 106 -17.13 -2.09 12.14
C ILE A 106 -15.80 -2.81 12.20
N GLU A 107 -14.72 -2.10 11.90
CA GLU A 107 -13.35 -2.62 12.00
C GLU A 107 -12.58 -1.81 13.06
N LYS A 108 -11.74 -2.48 13.87
CA LYS A 108 -10.77 -1.75 14.69
C LYS A 108 -9.75 -1.06 13.78
N ASP A 109 -9.52 0.22 14.02
CA ASP A 109 -8.41 0.92 13.36
C ASP A 109 -7.08 0.38 13.89
N ALA A 110 -6.10 0.28 13.01
CA ALA A 110 -4.82 -0.33 13.32
C ALA A 110 -3.69 0.47 12.69
N TYR A 111 -2.48 0.25 13.22
CA TYR A 111 -1.29 0.88 12.71
C TYR A 111 -0.85 0.23 11.42
N VAL A 112 -0.42 1.10 10.51
CA VAL A 112 0.35 0.75 9.33
C VAL A 112 1.76 1.30 9.52
N SER A 113 2.76 0.67 8.93
CA SER A 113 4.12 1.19 8.97
C SER A 113 4.89 0.96 7.70
N VAL A 114 6.00 1.67 7.59
CA VAL A 114 7.11 1.30 6.71
C VAL A 114 8.07 0.42 7.50
N SER A 115 8.60 -0.62 6.89
CA SER A 115 9.63 -1.47 7.51
C SER A 115 10.82 -1.65 6.57
N PRO A 116 11.49 -0.55 6.16
CA PRO A 116 12.69 -0.66 5.35
C PRO A 116 13.83 -1.23 6.18
N SER A 117 14.65 -2.08 5.59
CA SER A 117 15.91 -2.51 6.22
C SER A 117 17.05 -1.60 5.77
N THR A 118 17.93 -1.23 6.71
CA THR A 118 19.09 -0.35 6.49
C THR A 118 20.40 -1.13 6.50
N ASN A 119 20.47 -2.28 5.81
CA ASN A 119 21.68 -3.10 5.77
C ASN A 119 22.90 -2.39 5.13
N ASN A 120 22.71 -1.18 4.58
CA ASN A 120 23.76 -0.35 4.01
C ASN A 120 23.58 1.11 4.46
N THR A 121 24.32 1.55 5.47
CA THR A 121 24.13 2.84 6.17
C THR A 121 24.81 4.05 5.51
N LYS A 122 25.09 3.99 4.20
CA LYS A 122 25.90 5.02 3.56
C LYS A 122 25.05 6.10 2.89
N ILE A 123 25.10 7.32 3.46
CA ILE A 123 24.62 8.56 2.83
C ILE A 123 25.72 9.10 1.92
N PHE A 124 25.37 9.49 0.68
CA PHE A 124 26.31 10.10 -0.25
C PHE A 124 25.72 11.37 -0.88
N SER A 125 26.62 12.25 -1.34
CA SER A 125 26.28 13.31 -2.30
C SER A 125 26.24 12.70 -3.69
N GLY A 126 25.10 12.76 -4.37
CA GLY A 126 24.88 11.99 -5.59
C GLY A 126 25.34 12.64 -6.89
N PRO A 127 25.25 11.90 -8.01
CA PRO A 127 25.70 12.34 -9.32
C PRO A 127 24.80 13.43 -9.93
N SER A 128 25.37 14.34 -10.70
CA SER A 128 24.63 15.35 -11.48
C SER A 128 23.89 14.71 -12.67
N ALA A 129 22.64 15.12 -12.92
CA ALA A 129 21.79 14.60 -13.98
C ALA A 129 22.43 14.73 -15.38
N GLN A 130 22.41 13.64 -16.17
CA GLN A 130 22.86 13.61 -17.57
C GLN A 130 21.66 13.42 -18.53
N SER A 131 21.79 13.96 -19.75
CA SER A 131 20.74 14.05 -20.77
C SER A 131 20.35 12.70 -21.41
N LEU A 132 19.12 12.66 -21.95
CA LEU A 132 18.27 11.48 -22.17
C LEU A 132 18.25 10.96 -23.62
N VAL A 133 18.62 9.68 -23.81
CA VAL A 133 18.11 8.62 -24.73
C VAL A 133 18.59 7.25 -24.18
N GLN A 134 19.71 7.26 -23.48
CA GLN A 134 20.23 6.20 -22.62
C GLN A 134 20.86 6.90 -21.41
N GLN A 135 20.52 6.50 -20.19
CA GLN A 135 21.24 6.99 -19.01
C GLN A 135 22.39 6.02 -18.71
N PRO A 136 23.66 6.36 -19.01
CA PRO A 136 24.79 5.56 -18.58
C PRO A 136 24.92 5.62 -17.05
N SER A 137 25.49 4.56 -16.45
CA SER A 137 25.73 4.49 -14.99
C SER A 137 24.48 4.74 -14.13
N ALA A 138 23.33 4.28 -14.61
CA ALA A 138 22.09 4.23 -13.84
C ALA A 138 22.19 3.26 -12.66
N THR A 139 21.25 3.36 -11.72
CA THR A 139 21.14 2.36 -10.66
C THR A 139 20.85 0.99 -11.26
N TRP A 140 21.34 -0.06 -10.59
CA TRP A 140 21.13 -1.43 -11.06
C TRP A 140 19.65 -1.76 -11.23
N GLY A 141 18.78 -1.19 -10.38
CA GLY A 141 17.34 -1.37 -10.43
C GLY A 141 16.74 -0.83 -11.74
N LEU A 142 17.13 0.37 -12.15
CA LEU A 142 16.74 0.93 -13.45
C LEU A 142 17.28 0.09 -14.62
N GLY A 143 18.53 -0.35 -14.54
CA GLY A 143 19.10 -1.27 -15.53
C GLY A 143 18.30 -2.55 -15.65
N ARG A 144 17.95 -3.17 -14.51
CA ARG A 144 17.21 -4.43 -14.46
C ARG A 144 15.79 -4.34 -14.99
N ILE A 145 15.06 -3.24 -14.73
CA ILE A 145 13.70 -3.07 -15.28
C ILE A 145 13.71 -2.62 -16.75
N SER A 146 14.87 -2.32 -17.33
CA SER A 146 15.01 -1.92 -18.73
C SER A 146 15.79 -2.92 -19.60
N HIS A 147 16.10 -4.09 -19.06
CA HIS A 147 16.72 -5.21 -19.77
C HIS A 147 16.12 -6.52 -19.27
N LYS A 148 16.04 -7.55 -20.11
CA LYS A 148 15.52 -8.86 -19.64
C LYS A 148 16.54 -9.60 -18.78
N LEU A 149 17.83 -9.39 -19.08
CA LEU A 149 18.95 -9.98 -18.39
C LEU A 149 19.46 -9.05 -17.28
N ARG A 150 20.04 -9.63 -16.22
CA ARG A 150 20.71 -8.90 -15.13
C ARG A 150 22.10 -8.38 -15.56
N GLY A 151 22.69 -7.51 -14.75
CA GLY A 151 24.07 -7.01 -14.95
C GLY A 151 24.19 -5.72 -15.76
N TYR A 152 23.08 -5.12 -16.16
CA TYR A 152 23.05 -3.84 -16.88
C TYR A 152 22.93 -2.66 -15.91
N PHE A 153 23.66 -1.59 -16.21
CA PHE A 153 23.68 -0.33 -15.45
C PHE A 153 23.37 0.87 -16.36
N ASN A 154 22.72 0.62 -17.50
CA ASN A 154 22.17 1.64 -18.37
C ASN A 154 20.65 1.58 -18.29
N TYR A 155 19.99 2.73 -18.18
CA TYR A 155 18.53 2.80 -18.26
C TYR A 155 18.10 3.19 -19.67
N ILE A 156 17.41 2.28 -20.36
CA ILE A 156 16.82 2.53 -21.69
C ILE A 156 15.34 2.86 -21.49
N PHE A 157 14.94 4.05 -21.93
CA PHE A 157 13.58 4.56 -21.79
C PHE A 157 13.17 5.38 -23.01
N ASP A 158 11.87 5.44 -23.26
CA ASP A 158 11.28 6.24 -24.32
C ASP A 158 11.30 7.72 -23.96
N THR A 159 11.45 8.59 -24.96
CA THR A 159 11.49 10.05 -24.77
C THR A 159 10.24 10.63 -24.10
N THR A 160 9.10 9.93 -24.13
CA THR A 160 7.86 10.31 -23.44
C THR A 160 7.89 10.03 -21.94
N ALA A 161 8.91 9.37 -21.37
CA ALA A 161 9.03 8.88 -19.99
C ALA A 161 8.16 9.58 -18.91
N CYS A 162 6.89 9.17 -18.82
CA CYS A 162 5.89 9.67 -17.87
C CYS A 162 5.47 11.15 -18.06
N GLN A 163 5.58 11.69 -19.28
CA GLN A 163 5.12 13.03 -19.60
C GLN A 163 3.61 13.14 -19.31
N ASN A 164 3.22 14.21 -18.63
CA ASN A 164 1.84 14.48 -18.25
C ASN A 164 1.18 13.36 -17.40
N THR A 165 1.96 12.71 -16.54
CA THR A 165 1.43 11.78 -15.51
C THR A 165 1.72 12.28 -14.11
N ARG A 166 0.88 11.84 -13.15
CA ARG A 166 1.06 12.09 -11.73
C ARG A 166 1.13 10.78 -10.95
N THR A 167 2.08 10.68 -10.03
CA THR A 167 2.10 9.58 -9.08
C THR A 167 1.91 10.15 -7.68
N TYR A 168 0.82 9.76 -7.01
CA TYR A 168 0.57 10.14 -5.62
C TYR A 168 1.33 9.17 -4.73
N ILE A 169 2.21 9.73 -3.90
CA ILE A 169 3.05 8.98 -2.96
C ILE A 169 2.37 9.10 -1.59
N LEU A 170 1.62 8.07 -1.20
CA LEU A 170 0.99 7.98 0.11
C LEU A 170 2.01 7.36 1.08
N ASP A 171 2.73 8.23 1.80
CA ASP A 171 3.89 7.83 2.61
C ASP A 171 4.16 8.84 3.75
N THR A 172 5.42 9.01 4.14
CA THR A 172 5.94 9.89 5.20
C THR A 172 6.09 11.35 4.76
N GLY A 173 5.79 11.67 3.50
CA GLY A 173 5.97 12.99 2.89
C GLY A 173 7.01 12.95 1.77
N ILE A 174 7.35 14.12 1.20
CA ILE A 174 8.45 14.26 0.24
C ILE A 174 9.22 15.55 0.58
N LEU A 175 10.56 15.50 0.59
CA LEU A 175 11.39 16.69 0.48
C LEU A 175 11.31 17.22 -0.96
N VAL A 176 10.26 18.00 -1.25
CA VAL A 176 9.97 18.46 -2.63
C VAL A 176 11.08 19.34 -3.24
N GLY A 177 11.92 19.95 -2.39
CA GLY A 177 13.08 20.75 -2.81
C GLY A 177 14.32 19.95 -3.20
N HIS A 178 14.29 18.62 -3.14
CA HIS A 178 15.41 17.78 -3.54
C HIS A 178 15.71 17.91 -5.04
N SER A 179 17.00 18.00 -5.40
CA SER A 179 17.50 18.28 -6.75
C SER A 179 17.05 17.23 -7.78
N GLU A 180 16.92 15.96 -7.37
CA GLU A 180 16.35 14.87 -8.18
C GLU A 180 15.00 15.21 -8.81
N PHE A 181 14.17 16.02 -8.14
CA PHE A 181 12.83 16.29 -8.63
C PHE A 181 12.79 17.42 -9.66
N GLN A 182 13.74 18.36 -9.63
CA GLN A 182 13.80 19.50 -10.57
C GLN A 182 12.44 20.23 -10.70
N GLY A 183 11.72 20.40 -9.58
CA GLY A 183 10.38 21.01 -9.54
C GLY A 183 9.21 20.07 -9.88
N ARG A 184 9.47 18.79 -10.15
CA ARG A 184 8.44 17.77 -10.46
C ARG A 184 7.87 17.07 -9.22
N ALA A 185 8.30 17.44 -8.02
CA ALA A 185 7.67 17.02 -6.78
C ALA A 185 6.85 18.19 -6.22
N VAL A 186 5.61 17.92 -5.83
CA VAL A 186 4.70 18.93 -5.28
C VAL A 186 4.02 18.42 -4.01
N TRP A 187 3.68 19.35 -3.11
CA TRP A 187 2.89 19.02 -1.93
C TRP A 187 1.41 18.83 -2.27
N GLY A 188 0.81 17.79 -1.70
CA GLY A 188 -0.61 17.54 -1.74
C GLY A 188 -1.28 17.80 -0.40
N ALA A 189 -1.36 16.76 0.44
CA ALA A 189 -2.02 16.81 1.74
C ALA A 189 -1.23 16.11 2.84
N ASN A 190 -1.55 16.45 4.08
CA ASN A 190 -0.94 15.89 5.29
C ASN A 190 -2.02 15.50 6.29
N PHE A 191 -2.03 14.21 6.64
CA PHE A 191 -3.00 13.59 7.55
C PHE A 191 -2.39 13.31 8.93
N ILE A 192 -1.16 13.73 9.17
CA ILE A 192 -0.48 13.59 10.47
C ILE A 192 -0.62 14.91 11.23
N ALA A 193 -1.54 14.93 12.19
CA ALA A 193 -1.85 16.11 13.00
C ALA A 193 -0.59 16.66 13.69
N GLY A 194 -0.41 17.99 13.62
CA GLY A 194 0.73 18.68 14.24
C GLY A 194 2.08 18.47 13.56
N SER A 195 2.15 17.75 12.43
CA SER A 195 3.38 17.60 11.65
C SER A 195 3.50 18.64 10.53
N PRO A 196 4.73 19.04 10.17
CA PRO A 196 4.96 19.93 9.04
C PRO A 196 4.69 19.24 7.69
N ASN A 197 4.44 20.04 6.66
CA ASN A 197 4.42 19.58 5.26
C ASN A 197 5.86 19.41 4.75
N THR A 198 6.55 18.42 5.29
CA THR A 198 7.85 17.91 4.80
C THR A 198 7.93 16.41 5.07
N ASP A 199 8.91 15.74 4.46
CA ASP A 199 9.33 14.42 4.92
C ASP A 199 10.23 14.57 6.16
N GLU A 200 9.93 13.79 7.20
CA GLU A 200 10.67 13.76 8.47
C GLU A 200 11.29 12.39 8.75
N HIS A 201 11.04 11.42 7.86
CA HIS A 201 11.52 10.05 7.99
C HIS A 201 12.48 9.68 6.84
N GLY A 202 12.25 10.22 5.65
CA GLY A 202 13.03 9.95 4.44
C GLY A 202 12.46 8.89 3.52
N HIS A 203 11.55 8.07 4.01
CA HIS A 203 11.04 6.92 3.26
C HIS A 203 10.23 7.37 2.03
N GLY A 204 9.42 8.41 2.17
CA GLY A 204 8.60 8.93 1.09
C GLY A 204 9.42 9.69 0.06
N THR A 205 10.45 10.44 0.49
CA THR A 205 11.44 11.05 -0.40
C THR A 205 12.20 9.99 -1.20
N HIS A 206 12.57 8.87 -0.58
CA HIS A 206 13.24 7.75 -1.23
C HIS A 206 12.33 7.09 -2.28
N CYS A 207 11.09 6.77 -1.91
CA CYS A 207 10.11 6.19 -2.83
C CYS A 207 9.80 7.14 -4.00
N ALA A 208 9.59 8.43 -3.71
CA ALA A 208 9.35 9.45 -4.73
C ALA A 208 10.52 9.58 -5.70
N GLY A 209 11.76 9.52 -5.23
CA GLY A 209 12.96 9.52 -6.06
C GLY A 209 13.04 8.30 -6.98
N THR A 210 12.68 7.12 -6.48
CA THR A 210 12.63 5.90 -7.30
C THR A 210 11.54 5.97 -8.36
N VAL A 211 10.42 6.65 -8.08
CA VAL A 211 9.41 6.94 -9.10
C VAL A 211 9.94 7.95 -10.11
N ALA A 212 10.34 9.16 -9.70
CA ALA A 212 10.48 10.31 -10.59
C ALA A 212 11.77 11.11 -10.47
N GLY A 213 12.79 10.61 -9.77
CA GLY A 213 14.10 11.25 -9.73
C GLY A 213 14.76 11.34 -11.12
N ALA A 214 15.41 12.46 -11.39
CA ALA A 214 16.15 12.70 -12.62
C ALA A 214 17.19 11.61 -12.90
N SER A 215 17.98 11.20 -11.89
CA SER A 215 19.02 10.18 -12.04
C SER A 215 18.59 8.80 -11.54
N VAL A 216 17.78 8.73 -10.48
CA VAL A 216 17.42 7.44 -9.84
C VAL A 216 16.02 6.94 -10.19
N GLY A 217 15.18 7.78 -10.81
CA GLY A 217 13.79 7.47 -11.06
C GLY A 217 13.49 6.81 -12.40
N VAL A 218 12.40 6.04 -12.44
CA VAL A 218 11.83 5.47 -13.67
C VAL A 218 11.22 6.56 -14.56
N CYS A 219 10.44 7.46 -13.97
CA CYS A 219 9.72 8.54 -14.63
C CYS A 219 10.53 9.83 -14.74
N LYS A 220 11.22 9.99 -15.86
CA LYS A 220 12.08 11.17 -16.10
C LYS A 220 11.31 12.49 -16.30
N LYS A 221 10.03 12.44 -16.69
CA LYS A 221 9.17 13.61 -16.93
C LYS A 221 7.88 13.63 -16.10
N GLY A 222 7.69 12.64 -15.23
CA GLY A 222 6.50 12.53 -14.37
C GLY A 222 6.53 13.47 -13.17
N THR A 223 5.35 13.81 -12.66
CA THR A 223 5.17 14.57 -11.41
C THR A 223 4.87 13.61 -10.26
N VAL A 224 5.47 13.82 -9.09
CA VAL A 224 5.10 13.12 -7.84
C VAL A 224 4.40 14.07 -6.88
N VAL A 225 3.33 13.59 -6.25
CA VAL A 225 2.51 14.37 -5.31
C VAL A 225 2.66 13.77 -3.92
N ALA A 226 3.11 14.58 -2.95
CA ALA A 226 3.28 14.15 -1.57
C ALA A 226 1.92 14.06 -0.84
N VAL A 227 1.56 12.87 -0.39
CA VAL A 227 0.38 12.62 0.45
C VAL A 227 0.87 11.99 1.74
N LYS A 228 1.03 12.80 2.79
CA LYS A 228 1.62 12.35 4.05
C LYS A 228 0.57 11.65 4.91
N VAL A 229 0.65 10.33 4.98
CA VAL A 229 -0.21 9.46 5.79
C VAL A 229 0.58 8.72 6.87
N LEU A 230 1.90 8.88 6.89
CA LEU A 230 2.81 8.33 7.90
C LEU A 230 3.61 9.43 8.60
N SER A 231 3.78 9.27 9.90
CA SER A 231 4.50 10.20 10.76
C SER A 231 6.03 10.09 10.61
N LYS A 232 6.77 10.93 11.34
CA LYS A 232 8.25 10.88 11.42
C LYS A 232 8.81 9.53 11.90
N THR A 233 8.00 8.69 12.56
CA THR A 233 8.41 7.34 12.99
C THR A 233 8.07 6.27 11.95
N GLY A 234 7.54 6.66 10.79
CA GLY A 234 7.19 5.72 9.72
C GLY A 234 5.85 5.03 9.93
N SER A 235 5.06 5.43 10.93
CA SER A 235 3.76 4.82 11.24
C SER A 235 2.60 5.78 11.02
N GLY A 236 1.46 5.22 10.64
CA GLY A 236 0.17 5.90 10.48
C GLY A 236 -0.98 4.94 10.80
N THR A 237 -2.22 5.31 10.46
CA THR A 237 -3.41 4.47 10.74
C THR A 237 -4.15 4.11 9.47
N TYR A 238 -4.94 3.03 9.48
CA TYR A 238 -5.78 2.68 8.35
C TYR A 238 -6.79 3.77 8.01
N ALA A 239 -7.40 4.39 9.02
CA ALA A 239 -8.25 5.56 8.81
C ALA A 239 -7.52 6.71 8.07
N GLY A 240 -6.27 6.98 8.44
CA GLY A 240 -5.43 8.00 7.81
C GLY A 240 -5.07 7.66 6.36
N ILE A 241 -4.77 6.39 6.07
CA ILE A 241 -4.50 5.95 4.68
C ILE A 241 -5.76 6.10 3.81
N ILE A 242 -6.92 5.66 4.31
CA ILE A 242 -8.18 5.77 3.58
C ILE A 242 -8.51 7.24 3.30
N ALA A 243 -8.33 8.13 4.28
CA ALA A 243 -8.48 9.57 4.07
C ALA A 243 -7.50 10.11 3.01
N GLY A 244 -6.25 9.64 3.02
CA GLY A 244 -5.24 9.97 2.00
C GLY A 244 -5.62 9.52 0.60
N MET A 245 -6.12 8.28 0.45
CA MET A 245 -6.61 7.75 -0.82
C MET A 245 -7.78 8.57 -1.36
N GLN A 246 -8.73 8.93 -0.49
CA GLN A 246 -9.86 9.79 -0.86
C GLN A 246 -9.39 11.15 -1.37
N TRP A 247 -8.49 11.80 -0.66
CA TRP A 247 -7.99 13.11 -1.07
C TRP A 247 -7.24 13.04 -2.40
N ALA A 248 -6.37 12.05 -2.57
CA ALA A 248 -5.62 11.86 -3.81
C ALA A 248 -6.55 11.58 -5.00
N LEU A 249 -7.63 10.81 -4.78
CA LEU A 249 -8.64 10.54 -5.79
C LEU A 249 -9.34 11.84 -6.20
N ASN A 250 -9.78 12.63 -5.21
CA ASN A 250 -10.45 13.90 -5.45
C ASN A 250 -9.55 14.91 -6.16
N ASP A 251 -8.26 15.03 -5.78
CA ASP A 251 -7.29 15.90 -6.47
C ASP A 251 -7.07 15.43 -7.92
N ALA A 252 -6.94 14.11 -8.16
CA ALA A 252 -6.80 13.57 -9.51
C ALA A 252 -8.02 13.89 -10.40
N TYR A 253 -9.24 13.75 -9.88
CA TYR A 253 -10.47 14.09 -10.58
C TYR A 253 -10.63 15.59 -10.82
N ALA A 254 -10.37 16.41 -9.80
CA ALA A 254 -10.43 17.87 -9.90
C ALA A 254 -9.48 18.42 -10.97
N ARG A 255 -8.37 17.71 -11.22
CA ARG A 255 -7.40 18.04 -12.29
C ARG A 255 -7.68 17.39 -13.64
N GLY A 256 -8.71 16.54 -13.75
CA GLY A 256 -8.95 15.74 -14.95
C GLY A 256 -7.82 14.75 -15.27
N MET A 257 -7.07 14.30 -14.26
CA MET A 257 -5.88 13.47 -14.38
C MET A 257 -6.07 12.03 -13.91
N GLN A 258 -7.30 11.58 -13.64
CA GLN A 258 -7.59 10.23 -13.17
C GLN A 258 -7.07 9.13 -14.13
N LYS A 259 -7.11 9.36 -15.44
CA LYS A 259 -6.55 8.43 -16.46
C LYS A 259 -5.04 8.55 -16.65
N ARG A 260 -4.39 9.48 -15.94
CA ARG A 260 -2.96 9.80 -15.99
C ARG A 260 -2.29 9.70 -14.63
N SER A 261 -2.98 9.10 -13.66
CA SER A 261 -2.56 9.07 -12.26
C SER A 261 -2.30 7.64 -11.80
N VAL A 262 -1.36 7.47 -10.87
CA VAL A 262 -1.02 6.20 -10.20
C VAL A 262 -0.89 6.47 -8.72
N PHE A 263 -1.39 5.60 -7.86
CA PHE A 263 -1.11 5.67 -6.41
C PHE A 263 -0.02 4.68 -6.05
N SER A 264 0.99 5.14 -5.32
CA SER A 264 2.07 4.31 -4.79
C SER A 264 1.97 4.28 -3.27
N MET A 265 1.79 3.09 -2.71
CA MET A 265 1.69 2.87 -1.26
C MET A 265 2.76 1.87 -0.81
N SER A 266 3.91 2.39 -0.41
CA SER A 266 5.06 1.60 0.05
C SER A 266 4.99 1.30 1.56
N LEU A 267 3.81 0.89 2.01
CA LEU A 267 3.42 0.71 3.41
C LEU A 267 2.62 -0.58 3.59
N GLY A 268 2.51 -1.06 4.82
CA GLY A 268 1.70 -2.24 5.10
C GLY A 268 1.50 -2.53 6.58
N GLY A 269 0.48 -3.31 6.86
CA GLY A 269 0.15 -3.81 8.20
C GLY A 269 -0.63 -5.11 8.08
N SER A 270 -1.22 -5.56 9.18
CA SER A 270 -2.17 -6.68 9.22
C SER A 270 -3.32 -6.54 8.21
N TYR A 271 -4.00 -7.63 7.90
CA TYR A 271 -5.17 -7.60 7.02
C TYR A 271 -6.22 -6.57 7.50
N SER A 272 -6.78 -5.80 6.56
CA SER A 272 -7.86 -4.83 6.78
C SER A 272 -8.84 -4.89 5.61
N ALA A 273 -10.10 -5.24 5.92
CA ALA A 273 -11.15 -5.28 4.92
C ALA A 273 -11.51 -3.87 4.44
N SER A 274 -11.48 -2.89 5.35
CA SER A 274 -11.78 -1.49 5.05
C SER A 274 -10.75 -0.88 4.09
N VAL A 275 -9.45 -1.11 4.31
CA VAL A 275 -8.38 -0.65 3.39
C VAL A 275 -8.50 -1.35 2.04
N ASN A 276 -8.69 -2.68 2.01
CA ASN A 276 -8.84 -3.41 0.76
C ASN A 276 -10.04 -2.93 -0.06
N SER A 277 -11.16 -2.63 0.60
CA SER A 277 -12.36 -2.09 -0.04
C SER A 277 -12.10 -0.69 -0.61
N ALA A 278 -11.43 0.17 0.15
CA ALA A 278 -11.06 1.51 -0.32
C ALA A 278 -10.10 1.46 -1.53
N VAL A 279 -9.15 0.53 -1.55
CA VAL A 279 -8.28 0.27 -2.72
C VAL A 279 -9.11 -0.17 -3.93
N ALA A 280 -10.03 -1.11 -3.75
CA ALA A 280 -10.92 -1.55 -4.81
C ALA A 280 -11.77 -0.40 -5.38
N SER A 281 -12.26 0.51 -4.53
CA SER A 281 -12.99 1.69 -4.98
C SER A 281 -12.13 2.67 -5.79
N VAL A 282 -10.89 2.94 -5.36
CA VAL A 282 -9.95 3.80 -6.13
C VAL A 282 -9.67 3.19 -7.50
N VAL A 283 -9.43 1.89 -7.56
CA VAL A 283 -9.18 1.16 -8.82
C VAL A 283 -10.43 1.17 -9.70
N GLY A 284 -11.62 0.96 -9.13
CA GLY A 284 -12.90 1.10 -9.84
C GLY A 284 -13.10 2.50 -10.45
N TYR A 285 -12.42 3.52 -9.91
CA TYR A 285 -12.44 4.90 -10.39
C TYR A 285 -11.37 5.22 -11.45
N GLY A 286 -10.69 4.18 -11.94
CA GLY A 286 -9.77 4.27 -13.06
C GLY A 286 -8.33 4.60 -12.68
N ILE A 287 -7.99 4.64 -11.39
CA ILE A 287 -6.63 4.91 -10.92
C ILE A 287 -5.98 3.60 -10.43
N PRO A 288 -4.90 3.11 -11.05
CA PRO A 288 -4.16 1.96 -10.54
C PRO A 288 -3.49 2.28 -9.20
N VAL A 289 -3.51 1.30 -8.30
CA VAL A 289 -2.90 1.38 -6.97
C VAL A 289 -1.80 0.32 -6.89
N VAL A 290 -0.56 0.75 -6.64
CA VAL A 290 0.62 -0.11 -6.55
C VAL A 290 1.06 -0.20 -5.10
N VAL A 291 1.22 -1.41 -4.58
CA VAL A 291 1.40 -1.67 -3.14
C VAL A 291 2.58 -2.60 -2.87
N ALA A 292 3.23 -2.39 -1.73
CA ALA A 292 4.28 -3.29 -1.24
C ALA A 292 3.68 -4.62 -0.75
N ALA A 293 4.31 -5.75 -1.09
CA ALA A 293 3.88 -7.06 -0.59
C ALA A 293 4.11 -7.24 0.94
N GLY A 294 5.06 -6.49 1.51
CA GLY A 294 5.48 -6.58 2.91
C GLY A 294 6.82 -7.30 3.11
N ASN A 295 7.44 -7.12 4.29
CA ASN A 295 8.83 -7.49 4.54
C ASN A 295 8.98 -8.54 5.67
N SER A 296 8.05 -9.49 5.76
CA SER A 296 8.00 -10.48 6.85
C SER A 296 8.32 -11.91 6.41
N ASN A 297 8.61 -12.16 5.13
CA ASN A 297 8.73 -13.49 4.52
C ASN A 297 7.49 -14.37 4.76
N LEU A 298 6.31 -13.73 4.82
CA LEU A 298 5.02 -14.38 5.03
C LEU A 298 4.13 -14.28 3.78
N ASN A 299 3.00 -14.96 3.80
CA ASN A 299 2.01 -14.85 2.73
C ASN A 299 1.40 -13.44 2.73
N ALA A 300 1.52 -12.71 1.61
CA ALA A 300 1.01 -11.35 1.46
C ALA A 300 -0.50 -11.22 1.68
N ALA A 301 -1.26 -12.32 1.56
CA ALA A 301 -2.70 -12.35 1.87
C ALA A 301 -3.04 -11.96 3.32
N GLY A 302 -2.07 -12.06 4.25
CA GLY A 302 -2.24 -11.64 5.65
C GLY A 302 -2.05 -10.14 5.90
N PHE A 303 -1.76 -9.35 4.86
CA PHE A 303 -1.34 -7.96 4.99
C PHE A 303 -2.17 -7.03 4.12
N SER A 304 -2.47 -5.82 4.59
CA SER A 304 -3.12 -4.78 3.78
C SER A 304 -2.21 -3.58 3.62
N PRO A 305 -2.20 -2.93 2.44
CA PRO A 305 -3.08 -3.17 1.28
C PRO A 305 -2.65 -4.33 0.35
N ALA A 306 -1.58 -5.07 0.65
CA ALA A 306 -1.04 -6.14 -0.20
C ALA A 306 -2.06 -7.23 -0.61
N SER A 307 -3.03 -7.52 0.26
CA SER A 307 -4.09 -8.52 0.06
C SER A 307 -5.27 -8.01 -0.76
N ALA A 308 -5.31 -6.72 -1.13
CA ALA A 308 -6.36 -6.16 -1.97
C ALA A 308 -6.23 -6.71 -3.41
N PRO A 309 -7.18 -7.53 -3.92
CA PRO A 309 -7.01 -8.20 -5.22
C PRO A 309 -7.00 -7.26 -6.42
N SER A 310 -7.47 -6.02 -6.24
CA SER A 310 -7.51 -4.97 -7.25
C SER A 310 -6.21 -4.17 -7.33
N ALA A 311 -5.33 -4.29 -6.35
CA ALA A 311 -4.02 -3.63 -6.34
C ALA A 311 -3.02 -4.33 -7.26
N ILE A 312 -1.94 -3.63 -7.58
CA ILE A 312 -0.74 -4.22 -8.16
C ILE A 312 0.24 -4.48 -7.00
N THR A 313 0.33 -5.72 -6.55
CA THR A 313 1.13 -6.12 -5.38
C THR A 313 2.54 -6.53 -5.78
N VAL A 314 3.54 -5.84 -5.20
CA VAL A 314 4.94 -5.91 -5.65
C VAL A 314 5.85 -6.58 -4.62
N GLY A 315 6.47 -7.69 -5.02
CA GLY A 315 7.53 -8.35 -4.27
C GLY A 315 8.92 -7.75 -4.54
N ALA A 316 9.88 -8.00 -3.65
CA ALA A 316 11.26 -7.51 -3.79
C ALA A 316 12.20 -8.61 -4.29
N SER A 317 13.07 -8.27 -5.24
CA SER A 317 14.21 -9.08 -5.65
C SER A 317 15.53 -8.32 -5.49
N ASP A 318 16.63 -9.06 -5.38
CA ASP A 318 17.98 -8.53 -5.37
C ASP A 318 18.61 -8.46 -6.77
N PHE A 319 19.86 -8.01 -6.84
CA PHE A 319 20.65 -7.90 -8.07
C PHE A 319 20.84 -9.22 -8.82
N TYR A 320 20.77 -10.35 -8.12
CA TYR A 320 20.96 -11.67 -8.67
C TYR A 320 19.66 -12.31 -9.17
N ASP A 321 18.57 -11.54 -9.19
CA ASP A 321 17.20 -12.01 -9.44
C ASP A 321 16.73 -13.01 -8.35
N THR A 322 17.28 -12.96 -7.14
CA THR A 322 16.75 -13.76 -6.03
C THR A 322 15.66 -12.98 -5.31
N ARG A 323 14.55 -13.63 -4.97
CA ARG A 323 13.56 -13.03 -4.07
C ARG A 323 14.28 -12.62 -2.78
N ALA A 324 14.13 -11.36 -2.38
CA ALA A 324 14.72 -10.87 -1.13
C ALA A 324 14.20 -11.72 0.04
N SER A 325 15.09 -12.11 0.95
CA SER A 325 14.76 -13.05 2.04
C SER A 325 13.60 -12.56 2.93
N PHE A 326 13.43 -11.24 3.05
CA PHE A 326 12.33 -10.61 3.78
C PHE A 326 11.04 -10.46 2.96
N SER A 327 11.08 -10.55 1.63
CA SER A 327 9.90 -10.25 0.80
C SER A 327 8.77 -11.21 1.12
N ASN A 328 7.60 -10.69 1.45
CA ASN A 328 6.38 -11.49 1.43
C ASN A 328 6.16 -12.09 0.03
N TRP A 329 5.38 -13.15 0.00
CA TRP A 329 5.18 -14.01 -1.16
C TRP A 329 3.72 -14.47 -1.24
N GLY A 330 3.33 -15.12 -2.33
CA GLY A 330 2.02 -15.73 -2.45
C GLY A 330 1.38 -15.52 -3.83
N PRO A 331 0.29 -16.25 -4.11
CA PRO A 331 -0.38 -16.18 -5.41
C PRO A 331 -1.01 -14.82 -5.71
N GLY A 332 -1.21 -13.97 -4.69
CA GLY A 332 -1.73 -12.61 -4.84
C GLY A 332 -0.69 -11.56 -5.24
N LEU A 333 0.59 -11.92 -5.39
CA LEU A 333 1.59 -11.00 -5.97
C LEU A 333 1.43 -10.93 -7.49
N ASP A 334 1.60 -9.74 -8.07
CA ASP A 334 1.54 -9.56 -9.53
C ASP A 334 2.91 -9.70 -10.18
N VAL A 335 3.93 -9.11 -9.54
CA VAL A 335 5.27 -8.96 -10.09
C VAL A 335 6.32 -8.71 -8.99
N PHE A 336 7.58 -9.07 -9.26
CA PHE A 336 8.75 -8.66 -8.48
C PHE A 336 9.43 -7.45 -9.12
N ALA A 337 10.07 -6.63 -8.31
CA ALA A 337 10.92 -5.55 -8.78
C ALA A 337 12.16 -5.37 -7.87
N PRO A 338 13.18 -4.63 -8.33
CA PRO A 338 14.37 -4.32 -7.55
C PRO A 338 14.05 -3.73 -6.18
N GLY A 339 14.44 -4.42 -5.11
CA GLY A 339 14.12 -4.03 -3.74
C GLY A 339 15.26 -4.20 -2.73
N VAL A 340 16.49 -4.51 -3.16
CA VAL A 340 17.66 -4.65 -2.28
C VAL A 340 18.79 -3.74 -2.76
N THR A 341 19.38 -2.95 -1.85
CA THR A 341 20.42 -1.96 -2.15
C THR A 341 19.95 -0.99 -3.22
N ILE A 342 18.80 -0.35 -2.96
CA ILE A 342 18.22 0.64 -3.87
C ILE A 342 18.64 2.04 -3.43
N LEU A 343 19.43 2.69 -4.29
CA LEU A 343 19.82 4.09 -4.14
C LEU A 343 18.69 5.02 -4.59
N SER A 344 18.34 6.00 -3.77
CA SER A 344 17.41 7.06 -4.14
C SER A 344 17.62 8.33 -3.29
N SER A 345 16.88 9.40 -3.61
CA SER A 345 16.91 10.68 -2.88
C SER A 345 16.55 10.52 -1.41
N TRP A 346 17.16 11.35 -0.56
CA TRP A 346 17.03 11.29 0.89
C TRP A 346 16.72 12.66 1.48
N PHE A 347 15.98 12.68 2.59
CA PHE A 347 15.38 13.90 3.13
C PHE A 347 16.32 14.81 3.93
N THR A 348 17.53 14.37 4.27
CA THR A 348 18.42 15.14 5.15
C THR A 348 19.11 16.31 4.45
N CYS A 349 19.14 16.34 3.11
CA CYS A 349 19.57 17.50 2.34
C CYS A 349 19.03 17.43 0.90
N ASN A 350 19.02 18.55 0.17
CA ASN A 350 18.49 18.63 -1.19
C ASN A 350 19.30 17.85 -2.24
N THR A 351 20.41 17.22 -1.88
CA THR A 351 21.29 16.45 -2.78
C THR A 351 21.73 15.12 -2.16
N CYS A 352 21.07 14.67 -1.10
CA CYS A 352 21.45 13.51 -0.31
C CYS A 352 20.81 12.26 -0.88
N TYR A 353 21.54 11.15 -0.88
CA TYR A 353 21.03 9.86 -1.33
C TYR A 353 21.26 8.81 -0.26
N TYR A 354 20.41 7.79 -0.25
CA TYR A 354 20.51 6.68 0.69
C TYR A 354 20.13 5.35 0.05
N TYR A 355 20.76 4.28 0.55
CA TYR A 355 20.43 2.91 0.17
C TYR A 355 19.40 2.34 1.14
N LEU A 356 18.30 1.80 0.60
CA LEU A 356 17.31 1.07 1.37
C LEU A 356 17.00 -0.29 0.73
N ASP A 357 16.56 -1.21 1.59
CA ASP A 357 16.00 -2.50 1.20
C ASP A 357 14.53 -2.57 1.61
N GLY A 358 13.68 -3.14 0.75
CA GLY A 358 12.28 -3.37 1.05
C GLY A 358 11.44 -3.65 -0.19
N THR A 359 10.30 -4.31 0.01
CA THR A 359 9.20 -4.29 -0.97
C THR A 359 8.73 -2.85 -1.21
N SER A 360 8.86 -1.98 -0.20
CA SER A 360 8.70 -0.53 -0.31
C SER A 360 9.59 0.13 -1.38
N GLN A 361 10.77 -0.41 -1.68
CA GLN A 361 11.66 0.09 -2.74
C GLN A 361 11.36 -0.57 -4.10
N ALA A 362 10.80 -1.77 -4.10
CA ALA A 362 10.30 -2.44 -5.30
C ALA A 362 9.03 -1.77 -5.86
N THR A 363 8.08 -1.42 -4.98
CA THR A 363 6.82 -0.74 -5.31
C THR A 363 6.98 0.49 -6.21
N PRO A 364 7.84 1.49 -5.90
CA PRO A 364 7.97 2.70 -6.70
C PRO A 364 8.59 2.46 -8.09
N HIS A 365 9.38 1.38 -8.29
CA HIS A 365 9.79 0.99 -9.64
C HIS A 365 8.57 0.63 -10.50
N VAL A 366 7.62 -0.12 -9.94
CA VAL A 366 6.40 -0.54 -10.63
C VAL A 366 5.39 0.60 -10.76
N ALA A 367 5.28 1.47 -9.76
CA ALA A 367 4.44 2.68 -9.85
C ALA A 367 4.96 3.64 -10.94
N GLY A 368 6.28 3.82 -11.02
CA GLY A 368 6.91 4.54 -12.12
C GLY A 368 6.69 3.85 -13.48
N LEU A 369 6.79 2.52 -13.54
CA LEU A 369 6.50 1.76 -14.76
C LEU A 369 5.04 1.88 -15.21
N ALA A 370 4.08 1.87 -14.29
CA ALA A 370 2.67 2.08 -14.60
C ALA A 370 2.46 3.46 -15.23
N ALA A 371 2.99 4.52 -14.61
CA ALA A 371 2.93 5.88 -15.17
C ALA A 371 3.64 5.98 -16.53
N TYR A 372 4.77 5.30 -16.68
CA TYR A 372 5.53 5.24 -17.94
C TYR A 372 4.70 4.64 -19.06
N LEU A 373 4.04 3.50 -18.83
CA LEU A 373 3.20 2.82 -19.82
C LEU A 373 1.93 3.61 -20.15
N ILE A 374 1.34 4.29 -19.16
CA ILE A 374 0.22 5.22 -19.40
C ILE A 374 0.63 6.31 -20.40
N ALA A 375 1.80 6.93 -20.21
CA ALA A 375 2.30 7.96 -21.11
C ALA A 375 2.65 7.42 -22.49
N LYS A 376 3.44 6.33 -22.54
CA LYS A 376 3.97 5.73 -23.78
C LYS A 376 2.89 5.11 -24.65
N GLU A 377 1.95 4.37 -24.05
CA GLU A 377 1.00 3.53 -24.78
C GLU A 377 -0.45 4.03 -24.70
N GLY A 378 -0.70 5.11 -23.95
CA GLY A 378 -2.06 5.68 -23.82
C GLY A 378 -3.04 4.81 -23.03
N LEU A 379 -2.54 3.90 -22.19
CA LEU A 379 -3.36 3.04 -21.33
C LEU A 379 -4.18 3.90 -20.36
N SER A 380 -5.48 3.64 -20.28
CA SER A 380 -6.42 4.49 -19.54
C SER A 380 -7.28 3.75 -18.50
N THR A 381 -7.07 2.44 -18.33
CA THR A 381 -7.76 1.64 -17.31
C THR A 381 -6.76 0.85 -16.46
N PRO A 382 -7.00 0.67 -15.15
CA PRO A 382 -6.11 -0.10 -14.29
C PRO A 382 -5.88 -1.53 -14.78
N THR A 383 -6.93 -2.20 -15.28
CA THR A 383 -6.83 -3.56 -15.85
C THR A 383 -5.90 -3.59 -17.06
N ALA A 384 -5.98 -2.62 -17.98
CA ALA A 384 -5.07 -2.57 -19.12
C ALA A 384 -3.61 -2.35 -18.67
N ILE A 385 -3.41 -1.52 -17.65
CA ILE A 385 -2.08 -1.20 -17.10
C ILE A 385 -1.44 -2.44 -16.44
N VAL A 386 -2.14 -3.12 -15.52
CA VAL A 386 -1.61 -4.31 -14.85
C VAL A 386 -1.37 -5.45 -15.85
N ASN A 387 -2.30 -5.69 -16.78
CA ASN A 387 -2.13 -6.70 -17.82
C ASN A 387 -0.91 -6.39 -18.70
N ARG A 388 -0.67 -5.11 -19.00
CA ARG A 388 0.50 -4.72 -19.78
C ARG A 388 1.79 -4.98 -19.03
N ILE A 389 1.88 -4.59 -17.75
CA ILE A 389 3.03 -4.85 -16.88
C ILE A 389 3.33 -6.36 -16.83
N ILE A 390 2.30 -7.18 -16.59
CA ILE A 390 2.44 -8.64 -16.56
C ILE A 390 2.88 -9.19 -17.92
N SER A 391 2.31 -8.69 -19.02
CA SER A 391 2.66 -9.16 -20.37
C SER A 391 4.12 -8.89 -20.74
N LEU A 392 4.64 -7.75 -20.31
CA LEU A 392 6.02 -7.33 -20.56
C LEU A 392 7.02 -8.02 -19.63
N SER A 393 6.59 -8.39 -18.41
CA SER A 393 7.49 -8.92 -17.38
C SER A 393 8.44 -10.01 -17.86
N THR A 394 9.65 -10.00 -17.33
CA THR A 394 10.61 -11.09 -17.55
C THR A 394 10.16 -12.29 -16.71
N LYS A 395 9.84 -13.40 -17.36
CA LYS A 395 9.25 -14.59 -16.70
C LYS A 395 10.32 -15.60 -16.30
N ASN A 396 10.06 -16.32 -15.21
CA ASN A 396 10.84 -17.50 -14.77
C ASN A 396 12.32 -17.21 -14.48
N GLN A 397 12.65 -15.99 -14.04
CA GLN A 397 14.01 -15.60 -13.66
C GLN A 397 14.20 -15.44 -12.15
N VAL A 398 13.12 -15.21 -11.40
CA VAL A 398 13.21 -15.03 -9.94
C VAL A 398 13.61 -16.35 -9.30
N VAL A 399 14.78 -16.38 -8.69
CA VAL A 399 15.24 -17.49 -7.84
C VAL A 399 14.43 -17.45 -6.55
N ASN A 400 13.85 -18.59 -6.17
CA ASN A 400 13.02 -18.76 -4.97
C ASN A 400 11.77 -17.84 -4.90
N ALA A 401 11.00 -17.78 -5.98
CA ALA A 401 9.72 -17.06 -6.02
C ALA A 401 8.63 -17.63 -5.07
N LEU A 402 8.85 -18.83 -4.52
CA LEU A 402 7.87 -19.61 -3.77
C LEU A 402 6.59 -19.83 -4.59
N THR A 403 5.40 -19.64 -4.00
CA THR A 403 4.10 -19.77 -4.68
C THR A 403 3.69 -18.52 -5.46
N SER A 404 4.57 -17.52 -5.56
CA SER A 404 4.28 -16.27 -6.26
C SER A 404 4.47 -16.43 -7.77
N PRO A 405 3.72 -15.69 -8.61
CA PRO A 405 4.01 -15.60 -10.03
C PRO A 405 5.45 -15.16 -10.30
N ASN A 406 6.22 -15.97 -11.02
CA ASN A 406 7.64 -15.71 -11.30
C ASN A 406 7.80 -14.71 -12.44
N ARG A 407 7.72 -13.42 -12.11
CA ARG A 407 7.71 -12.29 -13.05
C ARG A 407 8.53 -11.14 -12.49
N ILE A 408 9.46 -10.58 -13.26
CA ILE A 408 10.20 -9.37 -12.91
C ILE A 408 9.71 -8.22 -13.78
N ALA A 409 9.46 -7.06 -13.17
CA ALA A 409 8.98 -5.85 -13.86
C ALA A 409 9.95 -5.45 -14.99
N TYR A 410 9.39 -5.07 -16.14
CA TYR A 410 10.15 -4.72 -17.34
C TYR A 410 9.42 -3.64 -18.14
N ASN A 411 10.15 -2.64 -18.61
CA ASN A 411 9.59 -1.46 -19.26
C ASN A 411 9.35 -1.61 -20.78
N GLY A 412 9.65 -2.78 -21.33
CA GLY A 412 9.47 -3.04 -22.76
C GLY A 412 10.54 -2.43 -23.66
N ASN A 413 11.64 -1.92 -23.11
CA ASN A 413 12.80 -1.43 -23.86
C ASN A 413 14.04 -2.28 -23.52
N GLY A 414 15.08 -2.22 -24.35
CA GLY A 414 16.29 -3.06 -24.18
C GLY A 414 16.11 -4.48 -24.74
N PHE A 415 17.23 -5.20 -24.92
CA PHE A 415 17.25 -6.54 -25.51
C PHE A 415 17.05 -7.65 -24.47
#